data_AF-A0A530AKN8-F1
#
_entry.id   AF-A0A530AKN8-F1
#
_cell.length_a   1.000
_cell.length_b   1.000
_cell.length_c   1.000
_cell.angle_alpha   90.00
_cell.angle_beta   90.00
_cell.angle_gamma   90.00
#
_symmetry.space_group_name_H-M   'P 1'
#
loop_
_entity.id
_entity.type
_entity.pdbx_description
1 polymer ?
#
loop_
_entity_poly.entity_id
_entity_poly.type
_entity_poly.pdbx_seq_one_letter_code
_entity_poly.pdbx_strand_id
1 'polypeptide(L)' 'HDHADRKTGRRIACPLLALWSEHGALAEWYVEQGGPEALWRNWADDVSGGALPGGHFFPEESPIETAATLDAFFSGR' A
#
# COMPACT_ATOMS: atom_id res chain seq x y z
N HIS A 1 -1.26 -5.45 20.44
CA HIS A 1 -2.43 -4.68 19.98
C HIS A 1 -2.95 -5.28 18.68
N ASP A 2 -2.14 -5.40 17.63
CA ASP A 2 -2.52 -5.94 16.31
C ASP A 2 -3.18 -7.33 16.36
N HIS A 3 -2.61 -8.28 17.10
CA HIS A 3 -3.19 -9.62 17.23
C HIS A 3 -4.56 -9.62 17.94
N ALA A 4 -4.77 -8.71 18.89
CA ALA A 4 -6.06 -8.54 19.54
C ALA A 4 -7.07 -7.90 18.58
N ASP A 5 -6.64 -6.87 17.85
CA ASP A 5 -7.46 -6.20 16.84
C ASP A 5 -7.90 -7.18 15.75
N ARG A 6 -6.99 -8.03 15.27
CA ARG A 6 -7.29 -9.11 14.33
C ARG A 6 -8.26 -10.15 14.89
N LYS A 7 -8.11 -10.54 16.16
CA LYS A 7 -9.06 -11.44 16.85
C LYS A 7 -10.45 -10.83 17.01
N THR A 8 -10.52 -9.54 17.27
CA THR A 8 -11.77 -8.79 17.42
C THR A 8 -12.34 -8.29 16.09
N GLY A 9 -11.67 -8.57 14.96
CA GLY A 9 -12.09 -8.12 13.65
C GLY A 9 -12.08 -6.61 13.47
N ARG A 10 -11.27 -5.87 14.24
CA ARG A 10 -11.12 -4.41 14.06
C ARG A 10 -10.36 -4.13 12.78
N ARG A 11 -10.88 -3.20 11.98
CA ARG A 11 -10.36 -2.86 10.64
C ARG A 11 -10.12 -1.35 10.53
N ILE A 12 -9.26 -0.97 9.58
CA ILE A 12 -9.05 0.42 9.18
C ILE A 12 -10.27 0.84 8.36
N ALA A 13 -10.97 1.88 8.84
CA ALA A 13 -12.27 2.28 8.31
C ALA A 13 -12.20 3.34 7.19
N CYS A 14 -11.05 3.98 6.98
CA CYS A 14 -10.84 4.96 5.92
C CYS A 14 -10.22 4.30 4.68
N PRO A 15 -10.35 4.94 3.50
CA PRO A 15 -9.61 4.53 2.31
C PRO A 15 -8.11 4.45 2.61
N LEU A 16 -7.46 3.38 2.14
CA LEU A 16 -6.03 3.10 2.32
C LEU A 16 -5.34 2.99 0.97
N LEU A 17 -4.18 3.63 0.85
CA LEU A 17 -3.27 3.51 -0.28
C LEU A 17 -1.97 2.86 0.19
N ALA A 18 -1.61 1.73 -0.41
CA ALA A 18 -0.35 1.03 -0.15
C ALA A 18 0.59 1.16 -1.36
N LEU A 19 1.70 1.87 -1.20
CA LEU A 19 2.74 2.03 -2.23
C LEU A 19 4.00 1.26 -1.83
N TRP A 20 4.66 0.63 -2.80
CA TRP A 20 5.91 -0.09 -2.58
C TRP A 20 6.90 0.13 -3.72
N SER A 21 8.17 -0.18 -3.44
CA SER A 21 9.25 -0.13 -4.42
C SER A 21 9.05 -1.18 -5.51
N GLU A 22 9.09 -0.77 -6.77
CA GLU A 22 9.08 -1.66 -7.93
C GLU A 22 10.35 -2.53 -8.01
N HIS A 23 11.49 -2.01 -7.55
CA HIS A 23 12.77 -2.73 -7.54
C HIS A 23 13.08 -3.40 -6.19
N GLY A 24 12.12 -3.37 -5.26
CA GLY A 24 12.29 -3.85 -3.90
C GLY A 24 11.74 -5.25 -3.70
N ALA A 25 12.09 -5.85 -2.56
CA ALA A 25 11.64 -7.19 -2.18
C ALA A 25 10.12 -7.35 -2.23
N LEU A 26 9.35 -6.30 -1.94
CA LEU A 26 7.87 -6.32 -1.97
C LEU A 26 7.26 -6.43 -3.36
N ALA A 27 8.02 -6.17 -4.44
CA ALA A 27 7.57 -6.41 -5.80
C ALA A 27 7.53 -7.91 -6.15
N GLU A 28 8.36 -8.72 -5.48
CA GLU A 28 8.46 -10.16 -5.70
C GLU A 28 7.80 -10.95 -4.57
N TRP A 29 7.97 -10.49 -3.34
CA TRP A 29 7.39 -11.12 -2.18
C TRP A 29 5.88 -10.98 -2.23
N TYR A 30 5.21 -12.08 -1.92
CA TYR A 30 3.77 -12.14 -1.84
C TYR A 30 3.02 -12.03 -3.17
N VAL A 31 3.69 -12.06 -4.33
CA VAL A 31 3.03 -12.11 -5.64
C VAL A 31 1.99 -13.24 -5.69
N GLU A 32 2.35 -14.43 -5.19
CA GLU A 32 1.43 -15.58 -5.09
C GLU A 32 0.23 -15.34 -4.15
N GLN A 33 0.35 -14.40 -3.21
CA GLN A 33 -0.71 -13.99 -2.29
C GLN A 33 -1.47 -12.76 -2.77
N GLY A 34 -1.18 -12.23 -3.97
CA GLY A 34 -1.79 -11.02 -4.53
C GLY A 34 -1.05 -9.71 -4.21
N GLY A 35 0.21 -9.82 -3.80
CA GLY A 35 1.10 -8.69 -3.51
C GLY A 35 0.79 -7.95 -2.20
N PRO A 36 1.49 -6.84 -1.93
CA PRO A 36 1.31 -6.04 -0.72
C PRO A 36 -0.13 -5.56 -0.51
N GLU A 37 -0.85 -5.27 -1.60
CA GLU A 37 -2.25 -4.84 -1.54
C GLU A 37 -3.16 -5.92 -0.93
N ALA A 38 -2.98 -7.18 -1.31
CA ALA A 38 -3.76 -8.29 -0.74
C ALA A 38 -3.46 -8.52 0.74
N LEU A 39 -2.22 -8.26 1.18
CA LEU A 39 -1.88 -8.28 2.61
C LEU A 39 -2.67 -7.21 3.37
N TRP A 40 -2.76 -6.00 2.83
CA TRP A 40 -3.51 -4.89 3.42
C TRP A 40 -5.03 -5.10 3.42
N ARG A 41 -5.58 -5.83 2.44
CA ARG A 41 -7.01 -6.24 2.45
C ARG A 41 -7.38 -7.11 3.65
N ASN A 42 -6.41 -7.71 4.34
CA ASN A 42 -6.69 -8.38 5.62
C ASN A 42 -7.00 -7.41 6.77
N TRP A 43 -6.71 -6.11 6.62
CA TRP A 43 -6.80 -5.08 7.65
C TRP A 43 -7.75 -3.93 7.32
N ALA A 44 -8.10 -3.75 6.05
CA ALA A 44 -8.95 -2.65 5.57
C ALA A 44 -9.85 -3.15 4.42
N ASP A 45 -11.03 -2.55 4.28
CA ASP A 45 -11.99 -2.94 3.23
C ASP A 45 -11.81 -2.12 1.94
N ASP A 46 -11.37 -0.88 2.07
CA ASP A 46 -11.08 0.02 0.95
C ASP A 46 -9.57 0.18 0.81
N VAL A 47 -8.97 -0.69 -0.02
CA VAL A 47 -7.54 -0.73 -0.29
C VAL A 47 -7.30 -0.55 -1.78
N SER A 48 -6.45 0.43 -2.08
CA SER A 48 -5.80 0.62 -3.36
C SER A 48 -4.29 0.51 -3.16
N GLY A 49 -3.55 0.21 -4.22
CA GLY A 49 -2.10 0.17 -4.14
C GLY A 49 -1.41 0.00 -5.49
N GLY A 50 -0.10 0.19 -5.47
CA GLY A 50 0.75 0.01 -6.65
C GLY A 50 2.23 0.09 -6.33
N ALA A 51 3.03 -0.56 -7.17
CA ALA A 51 4.46 -0.35 -7.19
C ALA A 51 4.79 1.03 -7.78
N LEU A 52 5.82 1.69 -7.26
CA LEU A 52 6.38 2.92 -7.82
C LEU A 52 7.85 2.71 -8.22
N PRO A 53 8.32 3.39 -9.29
CA PRO A 53 9.68 3.24 -9.75
C PRO A 53 10.68 3.67 -8.67
N GLY A 54 11.75 2.90 -8.51
CA GLY A 54 12.82 3.20 -7.55
C GLY A 54 12.93 2.17 -6.44
N GLY A 55 13.94 2.35 -5.58
CA GLY A 55 14.21 1.51 -4.42
C GLY A 55 13.29 1.81 -3.24
N HIS A 56 13.74 1.46 -2.03
CA HIS A 56 12.99 1.77 -0.79
C HIS A 56 12.69 3.26 -0.65
N PHE A 57 13.56 4.11 -1.21
CA PHE A 57 13.44 5.56 -1.23
C PHE A 57 12.81 6.07 -2.54
N PHE A 58 11.88 5.31 -3.13
CA PHE A 58 11.10 5.73 -4.31
C PHE A 58 10.46 7.13 -4.20
N PRO A 59 10.10 7.67 -3.00
CA PRO A 59 9.64 9.06 -2.92
C PRO A 59 10.73 10.09 -3.27
N GLU A 60 12.01 9.78 -3.02
CA GLU A 60 13.15 10.63 -3.36
C GLU A 60 13.61 10.40 -4.81
N GLU A 61 13.52 9.15 -5.28
CA GLU A 61 13.95 8.74 -6.63
C GLU A 61 12.91 9.11 -7.71
N SER A 62 11.63 9.00 -7.37
CA SER A 62 10.47 9.26 -8.24
C SER A 62 9.47 10.20 -7.55
N PRO A 63 9.88 11.45 -7.23
CA PRO A 63 9.06 12.38 -6.45
C PRO A 63 7.82 12.85 -7.21
N ILE A 64 7.90 12.96 -8.55
CA ILE A 64 6.78 13.42 -9.39
C ILE A 64 5.67 12.38 -9.40
N GLU A 65 6.02 11.13 -9.70
CA GLU A 65 5.10 9.99 -9.72
C GLU A 65 4.49 9.78 -8.34
N THR A 66 5.32 9.81 -7.29
CA THR A 66 4.86 9.67 -5.91
C THR A 66 3.87 10.78 -5.54
N ALA A 67 4.20 12.04 -5.81
CA ALA A 67 3.31 13.16 -5.51
C ALA A 67 2.00 13.08 -6.30
N ALA A 68 2.05 12.71 -7.59
CA ALA A 68 0.85 12.55 -8.42
C ALA A 68 -0.06 11.43 -7.91
N THR A 69 0.49 10.28 -7.52
CA THR A 69 -0.29 9.17 -6.95
C THR A 69 -0.92 9.55 -5.62
N LEU A 70 -0.19 10.25 -4.75
CA LEU A 70 -0.74 10.76 -3.49
C LEU A 70 -1.83 11.81 -3.72
N ASP A 71 -1.61 12.77 -4.62
CA ASP A 71 -2.59 13.80 -4.95
C ASP A 71 -3.88 13.19 -5.50
N ALA A 72 -3.80 12.24 -6.45
CA ALA A 72 -4.97 11.55 -6.97
C ALA A 72 -5.78 10.84 -5.86
N PHE A 73 -5.09 10.21 -4.89
CA PHE A 73 -5.74 9.53 -3.77
C PHE A 73 -6.38 10.48 -2.75
N PHE A 74 -5.80 11.65 -2.53
CA PHE A 74 -6.34 12.65 -1.60
C PHE A 74 -7.42 13.53 -2.23
N SER A 75 -7.30 13.83 -3.53
CA SER A 75 -8.23 14.67 -4.30
C SER A 75 -9.44 13.91 -4.85
N GLY A 76 -9.38 12.59 -4.96
CA GLY A 76 -10.49 11.71 -5.36
C GLY A 76 -11.55 11.47 -4.27
N ARG A 77 -11.64 12.34 -3.26
CA ARG A 77 -12.60 12.28 -2.15
C ARG A 77 -13.47 13.54 -2.09
#